data_AF-A0A8X6Z2H9-F1
#
_entry.id   AF-A0A8X6Z2H9-F1
#
_cell.length_a   1.000
_cell.length_b   1.000
_cell.length_c   1.000
_cell.angle_alpha   90.00
_cell.angle_beta   90.00
_cell.angle_gamma   90.00
#
_symmetry.space_group_name_H-M   'P 1'
#
loop_
_entity.id
_entity.type
_entity.pdbx_description
1 polymer ?
#
loop_
_entity_poly.entity_id
_entity_poly.type
_entity_poly.pdbx_seq_one_letter_code
_entity_poly.pdbx_strand_id
1 'polypeptide(L)'
;MKIKNIVILVVALAAIINFDKNIFAKSNISKKNYFTAHPSVKYNVNLNSEYKTQQFNTALEKYIKEEYNSSDYADYISQNSGHFLELLKIIDNFKLGDDSIPYFYTIFKLFNDKMKSCELVDYAVVQSILEEMPQILKPYLKAENVDVKTLIEKQLDYLIQSKMQTYLKPVKTPVSNIKNFSNNLTRELSTTYQNEKDKIENLFKLRSIAVRFLENIIGKSVWSKSHYESIWPAFTKISFLIDNLYKYEIIDDEDEIDSLKWSLVHSFCKFIDIVSIELPLDFYEEIEDDLVNKTIPFLEEEEQDAFIKTKKTTIGECLLKTKSRTIGYKKMGIIS
;
A
#
# COMPACT_ATOMS: atom_id res chain seq x y z
N MET A 1 36.41 -9.07 6.05
CA MET A 1 35.23 -8.30 5.58
C MET A 1 34.84 -8.57 4.12
N LYS A 2 35.77 -8.87 3.19
CA LYS A 2 35.47 -9.05 1.74
C LYS A 2 34.66 -10.32 1.38
N ILE A 3 34.88 -11.45 2.06
CA ILE A 3 34.22 -12.73 1.71
C ILE A 3 32.70 -12.70 1.96
N LYS A 4 32.25 -12.10 3.07
CA LYS A 4 30.82 -12.03 3.42
C LYS A 4 30.02 -11.22 2.38
N ASN A 5 30.60 -10.14 1.86
CA ASN A 5 29.96 -9.32 0.84
C ASN A 5 29.87 -10.05 -0.52
N ILE A 6 30.90 -10.82 -0.89
CA ILE A 6 30.88 -11.62 -2.11
C ILE A 6 29.78 -12.69 -2.06
N VAL A 7 29.63 -13.39 -0.92
CA VAL A 7 28.57 -14.41 -0.76
C VAL A 7 27.17 -13.79 -0.87
N ILE A 8 26.94 -12.63 -0.24
CA ILE A 8 25.65 -11.92 -0.33
C ILE A 8 25.36 -11.52 -1.79
N LEU A 9 26.37 -11.03 -2.52
CA LEU A 9 26.21 -10.57 -3.90
C LEU A 9 25.95 -11.72 -4.86
N VAL A 10 26.63 -12.87 -4.68
CA VAL A 10 26.39 -14.09 -5.46
C VAL A 10 24.99 -14.67 -5.21
N VAL A 11 24.53 -14.69 -3.96
CA VAL A 11 23.17 -15.15 -3.63
C VAL A 11 22.12 -14.21 -4.22
N ALA A 12 22.32 -12.89 -4.14
CA ALA A 12 21.43 -11.91 -4.75
C ALA A 12 21.39 -12.04 -6.29
N LEU A 13 22.54 -12.25 -6.94
CA LEU A 13 22.60 -12.49 -8.39
C LEU A 13 21.88 -13.78 -8.77
N ALA A 14 22.10 -14.86 -8.04
CA ALA A 14 21.42 -16.13 -8.28
C ALA A 14 19.91 -16.02 -8.08
N ALA A 15 19.46 -15.28 -7.06
CA ALA A 15 18.06 -14.99 -6.82
C ALA A 15 17.45 -14.18 -7.97
N ILE A 16 18.12 -13.11 -8.44
CA ILE A 16 17.65 -12.29 -9.57
C ILE A 16 17.63 -13.08 -10.88
N ILE A 17 18.66 -13.88 -11.16
CA ILE A 17 18.71 -14.72 -12.37
C ILE A 17 17.59 -15.77 -12.33
N ASN A 18 17.37 -16.42 -11.18
CA ASN A 18 16.26 -17.35 -11.02
C ASN A 18 14.91 -16.65 -11.08
N PHE A 19 14.80 -15.42 -10.57
CA PHE A 19 13.60 -14.61 -10.61
C PHE A 19 13.23 -14.25 -12.05
N ASP A 20 14.17 -13.72 -12.84
CA ASP A 20 13.96 -13.40 -14.27
C ASP A 20 13.56 -14.67 -15.04
N LYS A 21 14.26 -15.80 -14.83
CA LYS A 21 13.88 -17.09 -15.44
C LYS A 21 12.50 -17.59 -15.00
N ASN A 22 12.13 -17.40 -13.73
CA ASN A 22 10.84 -17.83 -13.18
C ASN A 22 9.68 -16.94 -13.63
N ILE A 23 9.89 -15.62 -13.79
CA ILE A 23 8.89 -14.72 -14.39
C ILE A 23 8.45 -15.28 -15.75
N PHE A 24 9.43 -15.68 -16.58
CA PHE A 24 9.13 -16.24 -17.91
C PHE A 24 8.58 -17.67 -17.84
N ALA A 25 9.13 -18.54 -16.98
CA ALA A 25 8.70 -19.94 -16.90
C ALA A 25 7.34 -20.15 -16.21
N LYS A 26 6.97 -19.28 -15.25
CA LYS A 26 5.71 -19.35 -14.50
C LYS A 26 4.60 -18.44 -15.05
N SER A 27 4.84 -17.72 -16.15
CA SER A 27 3.78 -17.06 -16.94
C SER A 27 2.67 -18.03 -17.40
N ASN A 28 2.92 -19.34 -17.37
CA ASN A 28 1.95 -20.43 -17.59
C ASN A 28 1.20 -20.92 -16.34
N ILE A 29 1.36 -20.29 -15.17
CA ILE A 29 0.46 -20.52 -14.04
C ILE A 29 -0.86 -19.78 -14.35
N SER A 30 -1.63 -20.35 -15.28
CA SER A 30 -3.07 -20.07 -15.40
C SER A 30 -3.73 -20.54 -14.11
N LYS A 31 -3.79 -19.66 -13.11
CA LYS A 31 -4.61 -19.86 -11.92
C LYS A 31 -5.62 -18.72 -11.83
N LYS A 32 -6.82 -19.06 -12.31
CA LYS A 32 -8.13 -18.55 -11.93
C LYS A 32 -8.07 -17.52 -10.80
N ASN A 33 -8.55 -16.30 -11.07
CA ASN A 33 -9.10 -15.40 -10.07
C ASN A 33 -9.90 -16.22 -9.03
N TYR A 34 -9.39 -16.34 -7.81
CA TYR A 34 -9.90 -17.29 -6.82
C TYR A 34 -11.39 -17.06 -6.54
N PHE A 35 -11.82 -15.79 -6.48
CA PHE A 35 -13.20 -15.46 -6.16
C PHE A 35 -14.10 -15.41 -7.41
N THR A 36 -13.63 -14.96 -8.58
CA THR A 36 -14.47 -15.02 -9.80
C THR A 36 -14.60 -16.44 -10.38
N ALA A 37 -13.70 -17.36 -10.07
CA ALA A 37 -13.75 -18.75 -10.57
C ALA A 37 -14.45 -19.74 -9.65
N HIS A 38 -14.88 -19.32 -8.45
CA HIS A 38 -15.74 -20.08 -7.55
C HIS A 38 -17.20 -19.59 -7.69
N PRO A 39 -18.01 -20.15 -8.61
CA PRO A 39 -19.40 -19.72 -8.85
C PRO A 39 -20.35 -19.92 -7.66
N SER A 40 -19.90 -20.55 -6.58
CA SER A 40 -20.64 -20.71 -5.33
C SER A 40 -20.80 -19.42 -4.54
N VAL A 41 -20.05 -18.35 -4.85
CA VAL A 41 -20.19 -17.05 -4.20
C VAL A 41 -20.91 -16.07 -5.14
N LYS A 42 -22.19 -16.32 -5.40
CA LYS A 42 -23.06 -15.28 -5.97
C LYS A 42 -23.35 -14.26 -4.87
N TYR A 43 -22.57 -13.18 -4.87
CA TYR A 43 -22.75 -12.06 -3.94
C TYR A 43 -24.13 -11.43 -4.15
N ASN A 44 -25.06 -11.69 -3.22
CA ASN A 44 -26.36 -11.04 -3.25
C ASN A 44 -26.25 -9.68 -2.56
N VAL A 45 -26.13 -8.62 -3.37
CA VAL A 45 -25.95 -7.24 -2.92
C VAL A 45 -27.11 -6.73 -2.05
N ASN A 46 -28.28 -7.40 -2.11
CA ASN A 46 -29.50 -7.05 -1.37
C ASN A 46 -29.62 -7.69 0.02
N LEU A 47 -28.57 -8.39 0.50
CA LEU A 47 -28.55 -8.94 1.87
C LEU A 47 -28.31 -7.85 2.91
N ASN A 48 -28.77 -8.08 4.16
CA ASN A 48 -28.41 -7.21 5.29
C ASN A 48 -26.88 -7.23 5.54
N SER A 49 -26.37 -6.23 6.27
CA SER A 49 -24.92 -6.08 6.53
C SER A 49 -24.31 -7.29 7.24
N GLU A 50 -25.04 -7.91 8.17
CA GLU A 50 -24.56 -9.06 8.94
C GLU A 50 -24.30 -10.30 8.06
N TYR A 51 -25.22 -10.61 7.13
CA TYR A 51 -25.02 -11.71 6.18
C TYR A 51 -23.88 -11.45 5.20
N LYS A 52 -23.70 -10.19 4.76
CA LYS A 52 -22.57 -9.80 3.90
C LYS A 52 -21.24 -10.02 4.60
N THR A 53 -21.14 -9.58 5.86
CA THR A 53 -19.99 -9.80 6.74
C THR A 53 -19.71 -11.30 6.91
N GLN A 54 -20.74 -12.11 7.19
CA GLN A 54 -20.57 -13.56 7.34
C GLN A 54 -20.07 -14.21 6.04
N GLN A 55 -20.60 -13.81 4.88
CA GLN A 55 -20.15 -14.33 3.59
C GLN A 55 -18.69 -13.96 3.31
N PHE A 56 -18.31 -12.71 3.57
CA PHE A 56 -16.94 -12.25 3.42
C PHE A 56 -15.99 -13.06 4.33
N ASN A 57 -16.31 -13.19 5.62
CA ASN A 57 -15.49 -13.93 6.56
C ASN A 57 -15.35 -15.41 6.17
N THR A 58 -16.43 -16.04 5.73
CA THR A 58 -16.40 -17.43 5.24
C THR A 58 -15.49 -17.56 4.02
N ALA A 59 -15.58 -16.61 3.07
CA ALA A 59 -14.76 -16.61 1.87
C ALA A 59 -13.28 -16.35 2.18
N LEU A 60 -12.99 -15.42 3.09
CA LEU A 60 -11.63 -15.10 3.54
C LEU A 60 -11.01 -16.28 4.29
N GLU A 61 -11.75 -16.93 5.19
CA GLU A 61 -11.28 -18.12 5.91
C GLU A 61 -10.91 -19.25 4.96
N LYS A 62 -11.77 -19.49 3.96
CA LYS A 62 -11.53 -20.50 2.93
C LYS A 62 -10.27 -20.18 2.12
N TYR A 63 -10.15 -18.94 1.63
CA TYR A 63 -8.95 -18.46 0.93
C TYR A 63 -7.68 -18.60 1.78
N ILE A 64 -7.76 -18.29 3.08
CA ILE A 64 -6.61 -18.42 3.98
C ILE A 64 -6.15 -19.87 4.07
N LYS A 65 -7.10 -20.80 4.25
CA LYS A 65 -6.84 -22.23 4.39
C LYS A 65 -6.31 -22.86 3.11
N GLU A 66 -6.87 -22.50 1.96
CA GLU A 66 -6.61 -23.18 0.69
C GLU A 66 -5.44 -22.57 -0.10
N GLU A 67 -5.30 -21.23 -0.11
CA GLU A 67 -4.33 -20.54 -0.96
C GLU A 67 -3.24 -19.83 -0.15
N TYR A 68 -3.62 -18.94 0.77
CA TYR A 68 -2.68 -18.07 1.48
C TYR A 68 -1.59 -18.83 2.24
N ASN A 69 -1.97 -19.94 2.89
CA ASN A 69 -1.07 -20.76 3.68
C ASN A 69 -0.22 -21.74 2.85
N SER A 70 -0.38 -21.79 1.53
CA SER A 70 0.50 -22.60 0.69
C SER A 70 1.94 -22.08 0.75
N SER A 71 2.91 -23.00 0.69
CA SER A 71 4.35 -22.69 0.79
C SER A 71 4.80 -21.73 -0.30
N ASP A 72 4.25 -21.91 -1.50
CA ASP A 72 4.68 -21.20 -2.71
C ASP A 72 3.89 -19.90 -2.92
N TYR A 73 2.98 -19.57 -1.99
CA TYR A 73 2.09 -18.43 -2.16
C TYR A 73 2.84 -17.09 -2.15
N ALA A 74 3.90 -16.99 -1.35
CA ALA A 74 4.75 -15.80 -1.30
C ALA A 74 5.34 -15.49 -2.69
N ASP A 75 5.89 -16.50 -3.36
CA ASP A 75 6.43 -16.38 -4.72
C ASP A 75 5.38 -16.02 -5.76
N TYR A 76 4.14 -16.45 -5.56
CA TYR A 76 3.04 -16.09 -6.45
C TYR A 76 2.66 -14.61 -6.31
N ILE A 77 2.42 -14.13 -5.08
CA ILE A 77 2.01 -12.73 -4.86
C ILE A 77 3.13 -11.72 -5.12
N SER A 78 4.39 -12.17 -5.12
CA SER A 78 5.51 -11.32 -5.52
C SER A 78 5.55 -11.01 -7.02
N GLN A 79 4.80 -11.77 -7.83
CA GLN A 79 4.68 -11.59 -9.28
C GLN A 79 3.25 -11.24 -9.72
N ASN A 80 2.28 -11.27 -8.79
CA ASN A 80 0.88 -11.05 -9.11
C ASN A 80 0.14 -10.31 -7.99
N SER A 81 -0.36 -9.11 -8.29
CA SER A 81 -1.18 -8.27 -7.39
C SER A 81 -2.65 -8.69 -7.32
N GLY A 82 -3.09 -9.63 -8.17
CA GLY A 82 -4.48 -9.94 -8.44
C GLY A 82 -5.28 -10.33 -7.21
N HIS A 83 -4.78 -11.25 -6.38
CA HIS A 83 -5.49 -11.66 -5.16
C HIS A 83 -5.64 -10.51 -4.14
N PHE A 84 -4.62 -9.65 -4.02
CA PHE A 84 -4.70 -8.48 -3.14
C PHE A 84 -5.80 -7.53 -3.62
N LEU A 85 -5.76 -7.16 -4.90
CA LEU A 85 -6.71 -6.24 -5.51
C LEU A 85 -8.14 -6.82 -5.57
N GLU A 86 -8.29 -8.12 -5.82
CA GLU A 86 -9.59 -8.81 -5.82
C GLU A 86 -10.22 -8.76 -4.42
N LEU A 87 -9.44 -8.99 -3.36
CA LEU A 87 -9.93 -8.90 -1.98
C LEU A 87 -10.33 -7.46 -1.60
N LEU A 88 -9.57 -6.45 -2.02
CA LEU A 88 -9.96 -5.06 -1.83
C LEU A 88 -11.28 -4.73 -2.56
N LYS A 89 -11.41 -5.15 -3.82
CA LYS A 89 -12.63 -4.96 -4.62
C LYS A 89 -13.84 -5.68 -4.02
N ILE A 90 -13.66 -6.85 -3.43
CA ILE A 90 -14.73 -7.58 -2.76
C ILE A 90 -15.26 -6.74 -1.58
N ILE A 91 -14.38 -6.19 -0.74
CA ILE A 91 -14.78 -5.32 0.38
C ILE A 91 -15.57 -4.11 -0.13
N ASP A 92 -15.09 -3.46 -1.19
CA ASP A 92 -15.76 -2.33 -1.82
C ASP A 92 -17.16 -2.70 -2.36
N ASN A 93 -17.24 -3.80 -3.12
CA ASN A 93 -18.49 -4.30 -3.71
C ASN A 93 -19.54 -4.67 -2.66
N PHE A 94 -19.13 -5.22 -1.51
CA PHE A 94 -20.07 -5.54 -0.45
C PHE A 94 -20.68 -4.29 0.20
N LYS A 95 -19.98 -3.14 0.09
CA LYS A 95 -20.34 -1.88 0.76
C LYS A 95 -20.71 -2.13 2.21
N LEU A 96 -19.76 -2.68 2.98
CA LEU A 96 -19.95 -2.98 4.41
C LEU A 96 -20.15 -1.72 5.28
N GLY A 97 -20.19 -0.53 4.68
CA GLY A 97 -20.40 0.75 5.37
C GLY A 97 -19.16 1.16 6.16
N ASP A 98 -19.39 1.76 7.33
CA ASP A 98 -18.33 2.15 8.27
C ASP A 98 -17.49 0.95 8.75
N ASP A 99 -18.02 -0.28 8.63
CA ASP A 99 -17.34 -1.52 9.01
C ASP A 99 -16.30 -2.00 7.97
N SER A 100 -16.19 -1.35 6.80
CA SER A 100 -15.23 -1.76 5.76
C SER A 100 -13.76 -1.54 6.18
N ILE A 101 -13.46 -0.50 6.98
CA ILE A 101 -12.09 -0.11 7.33
C ILE A 101 -11.32 -1.24 8.05
N PRO A 102 -11.88 -1.90 9.10
CA PRO A 102 -11.25 -3.05 9.73
C PRO A 102 -10.91 -4.20 8.77
N TYR A 103 -11.73 -4.43 7.74
CA TYR A 103 -11.45 -5.47 6.74
C TYR A 103 -10.32 -5.09 5.82
N PHE A 104 -10.29 -3.84 5.34
CA PHE A 104 -9.14 -3.34 4.58
C PHE A 104 -7.86 -3.50 5.41
N TYR A 105 -7.87 -3.06 6.67
CA TYR A 105 -6.72 -3.22 7.56
C TYR A 105 -6.27 -4.68 7.66
N THR A 106 -7.21 -5.61 7.79
CA THR A 106 -6.92 -7.05 7.85
C THR A 106 -6.26 -7.56 6.57
N ILE A 107 -6.75 -7.15 5.39
CA ILE A 107 -6.15 -7.54 4.11
C ILE A 107 -4.73 -6.96 3.97
N PHE A 108 -4.53 -5.68 4.26
CA PHE A 108 -3.20 -5.07 4.24
C PHE A 108 -2.23 -5.78 5.19
N LYS A 109 -2.68 -6.10 6.41
CA LYS A 109 -1.86 -6.82 7.38
C LYS A 109 -1.48 -8.21 6.89
N LEU A 110 -2.44 -8.99 6.38
CA LEU A 110 -2.19 -10.33 5.84
C LEU A 110 -1.16 -10.29 4.70
N PHE A 111 -1.35 -9.41 3.72
CA PHE A 111 -0.44 -9.33 2.58
C PHE A 111 0.92 -8.77 2.98
N ASN A 112 0.98 -7.80 3.89
CA ASN A 112 2.25 -7.32 4.43
C ASN A 112 3.03 -8.45 5.12
N ASP A 113 2.37 -9.24 5.96
CA ASP A 113 3.02 -10.35 6.66
C ASP A 113 3.47 -11.45 5.70
N LYS A 114 2.68 -11.77 4.66
CA LYS A 114 3.10 -12.73 3.62
C LYS A 114 4.25 -12.21 2.77
N MET A 115 4.22 -10.94 2.37
CA MET A 115 5.26 -10.30 1.55
C MET A 115 6.60 -10.17 2.29
N LYS A 116 6.61 -10.21 3.63
CA LYS A 116 7.86 -10.32 4.39
C LYS A 116 8.65 -11.59 4.04
N SER A 117 7.97 -12.68 3.68
CA SER A 117 8.59 -13.94 3.27
C SER A 117 9.13 -13.92 1.84
N CYS A 118 8.75 -12.94 1.02
CA CYS A 118 9.30 -12.78 -0.34
C CYS A 118 10.68 -12.12 -0.29
N GLU A 119 11.62 -12.57 -1.11
CA GLU A 119 12.92 -11.90 -1.25
C GLU A 119 12.84 -10.71 -2.21
N LEU A 120 12.14 -10.90 -3.32
CA LEU A 120 12.02 -9.97 -4.44
C LEU A 120 10.56 -9.85 -4.84
N VAL A 121 10.20 -8.70 -5.40
CA VAL A 121 8.85 -8.37 -5.89
C VAL A 121 9.00 -7.79 -7.28
N ASP A 122 8.21 -8.26 -8.24
CA ASP A 122 8.19 -7.69 -9.58
C ASP A 122 7.65 -6.24 -9.50
N TYR A 123 8.36 -5.29 -10.10
CA TYR A 123 7.92 -3.89 -10.14
C TYR A 123 6.49 -3.74 -10.70
N ALA A 124 6.05 -4.64 -11.59
CA ALA A 124 4.70 -4.62 -12.14
C ALA A 124 3.62 -4.86 -11.06
N VAL A 125 3.92 -5.63 -10.02
CA VAL A 125 3.02 -5.82 -8.86
C VAL A 125 2.86 -4.51 -8.11
N VAL A 126 3.96 -3.81 -7.82
CA VAL A 126 3.94 -2.52 -7.12
C VAL A 126 3.16 -1.49 -7.93
N GLN A 127 3.45 -1.39 -9.23
CA GLN A 127 2.77 -0.47 -10.12
C GLN A 127 1.26 -0.75 -10.18
N SER A 128 0.85 -2.01 -10.37
CA SER A 128 -0.57 -2.39 -10.40
C SER A 128 -1.30 -2.08 -9.09
N ILE A 129 -0.65 -2.32 -7.95
CA ILE A 129 -1.21 -1.97 -6.65
C ILE A 129 -1.41 -0.46 -6.53
N LEU A 130 -0.39 0.33 -6.85
CA LEU A 130 -0.46 1.79 -6.74
C LEU A 130 -1.44 2.42 -7.75
N GLU A 131 -1.69 1.80 -8.89
CA GLU A 131 -2.69 2.25 -9.87
C GLU A 131 -4.13 2.04 -9.39
N GLU A 132 -4.43 0.85 -8.84
CA GLU A 132 -5.81 0.45 -8.56
C GLU A 132 -6.25 0.75 -7.12
N MET A 133 -5.36 0.56 -6.15
CA MET A 133 -5.66 0.70 -4.71
C MET A 133 -6.24 2.08 -4.34
N PRO A 134 -5.74 3.22 -4.86
CA PRO A 134 -6.29 4.52 -4.48
C PRO A 134 -7.75 4.69 -4.87
N GLN A 135 -8.16 4.14 -6.02
CA GLN A 135 -9.57 4.22 -6.47
C GLN A 135 -10.49 3.44 -5.54
N ILE A 136 -10.02 2.31 -5.00
CA ILE A 136 -10.78 1.46 -4.08
C ILE A 136 -10.88 2.09 -2.69
N LEU A 137 -9.79 2.68 -2.19
CA LEU A 137 -9.72 3.16 -0.81
C LEU A 137 -10.22 4.61 -0.62
N LYS A 138 -10.14 5.45 -1.65
CA LYS A 138 -10.53 6.87 -1.58
C LYS A 138 -11.93 7.12 -0.99
N PRO A 139 -12.98 6.31 -1.27
CA PRO A 139 -14.28 6.50 -0.65
C PRO A 139 -14.29 6.32 0.87
N TYR A 140 -13.34 5.56 1.42
CA TYR A 140 -13.27 5.17 2.82
C TYR A 140 -12.27 5.99 3.64
N LEU A 141 -11.25 6.54 2.98
CA LEU A 141 -10.16 7.28 3.62
C LEU A 141 -10.31 8.80 3.58
N LYS A 142 -11.37 9.32 2.97
CA LYS A 142 -11.72 10.74 3.11
C LYS A 142 -11.96 11.04 4.58
N ALA A 143 -10.99 11.69 5.20
CA ALA A 143 -11.22 12.33 6.47
C ALA A 143 -12.15 13.51 6.18
N GLU A 144 -13.46 13.32 6.36
CA GLU A 144 -14.22 14.48 6.77
C GLU A 144 -13.54 14.95 8.06
N ASN A 145 -12.97 16.16 8.03
CA ASN A 145 -12.52 16.88 9.23
C ASN A 145 -13.76 17.17 10.09
N VAL A 146 -14.39 16.12 10.59
CA VAL A 146 -15.46 16.20 11.55
C VAL A 146 -14.76 16.55 12.84
N ASP A 147 -14.81 17.84 13.19
CA ASP A 147 -14.50 18.23 14.54
C ASP A 147 -15.49 17.49 15.45
N VAL A 148 -14.98 16.46 16.15
CA VAL A 148 -15.75 15.60 17.05
C VAL A 148 -16.56 16.46 18.02
N LYS A 149 -16.05 17.65 18.38
CA LYS A 149 -16.77 18.64 19.17
C LYS A 149 -18.03 19.15 18.46
N THR A 150 -17.94 19.58 17.20
CA THR A 150 -19.11 20.03 16.43
C THR A 150 -20.13 18.91 16.18
N LEU A 151 -19.68 17.66 16.04
CA LEU A 151 -20.59 16.51 15.91
C LEU A 151 -21.34 16.26 17.23
N ILE A 152 -20.61 16.28 18.36
CA ILE A 152 -21.18 16.21 19.69
C ILE A 152 -22.17 17.35 19.92
N GLU A 153 -21.83 18.58 19.55
CA GLU A 153 -22.72 19.75 19.69
C GLU A 153 -24.02 19.58 18.91
N LYS A 154 -23.96 19.16 17.63
CA LYS A 154 -25.15 18.88 16.81
C LYS A 154 -26.02 17.77 17.41
N GLN A 155 -25.39 16.74 17.95
CA GLN A 155 -26.09 15.60 18.54
C GLN A 155 -26.70 15.97 19.89
N LEU A 156 -26.02 16.82 20.66
CA LEU A 156 -26.54 17.44 21.88
C LEU A 156 -27.79 18.27 21.58
N ASP A 157 -27.72 19.14 20.57
CA ASP A 157 -28.85 19.96 20.12
C ASP A 157 -30.03 19.10 19.68
N TYR A 158 -29.79 18.05 18.89
CA TYR A 158 -30.83 17.12 18.47
C TYR A 158 -31.48 16.41 19.67
N LEU A 159 -30.68 15.89 20.60
CA LEU A 159 -31.17 15.17 21.77
C LEU A 159 -31.94 16.09 22.72
N ILE A 160 -31.45 17.32 22.93
CA ILE A 160 -32.15 18.35 23.69
C ILE A 160 -33.47 18.68 23.00
N GLN A 161 -33.50 18.99 21.69
CA GLN A 161 -34.72 19.38 21.00
C GLN A 161 -35.76 18.25 20.92
N SER A 162 -35.34 17.03 20.57
CA SER A 162 -36.24 15.87 20.42
C SER A 162 -36.80 15.39 21.76
N LYS A 163 -35.99 15.40 22.82
CA LYS A 163 -36.40 14.87 24.12
C LYS A 163 -36.96 15.95 25.04
N MET A 164 -36.51 17.21 25.00
CA MET A 164 -37.08 18.29 25.82
C MET A 164 -38.56 18.49 25.56
N GLN A 165 -39.04 18.37 24.32
CA GLN A 165 -40.47 18.48 24.03
C GLN A 165 -41.31 17.44 24.78
N THR A 166 -40.72 16.28 25.10
CA THR A 166 -41.34 15.22 25.88
C THR A 166 -41.29 15.51 27.39
N TYR A 167 -40.27 16.23 27.86
CA TYR A 167 -40.08 16.59 29.28
C TYR A 167 -40.68 17.95 29.68
N LEU A 168 -40.99 18.84 28.72
CA LEU A 168 -41.59 20.16 28.92
C LEU A 168 -43.12 20.14 28.95
N LYS A 169 -43.78 18.98 28.74
CA LYS A 169 -45.22 18.87 29.00
C LYS A 169 -45.46 19.13 30.50
N PRO A 170 -46.29 20.12 30.86
CA PRO A 170 -46.45 20.48 32.26
C PRO A 170 -47.20 19.36 32.98
N VAL A 171 -46.75 19.09 34.21
CA VAL A 171 -47.44 18.45 35.36
C VAL A 171 -46.57 17.34 35.96
N LYS A 172 -45.84 17.68 37.03
CA LYS A 172 -45.18 16.77 38.00
C LYS A 172 -44.19 15.78 37.40
N THR A 173 -43.17 16.23 36.68
CA THR A 173 -42.03 15.36 36.31
C THR A 173 -41.20 15.09 37.58
N PRO A 174 -41.17 13.85 38.11
CA PRO A 174 -40.35 13.53 39.28
C PRO A 174 -38.86 13.74 38.97
N VAL A 175 -38.06 14.14 39.97
CA VAL A 175 -36.61 14.37 39.85
C VAL A 175 -35.88 13.14 39.24
N SER A 176 -36.41 11.94 39.46
CA SER A 176 -35.93 10.70 38.83
C SER A 176 -35.98 10.75 37.30
N ASN A 177 -36.95 11.41 36.68
CA ASN A 177 -37.05 11.54 35.22
C ASN A 177 -35.98 12.47 34.64
N ILE A 178 -35.60 13.53 35.37
CA ILE A 178 -34.50 14.43 34.99
C ILE A 178 -33.16 13.69 35.12
N LYS A 179 -32.97 12.93 36.20
CA LYS A 179 -31.77 12.09 36.38
C LYS A 179 -31.66 11.00 35.30
N ASN A 180 -32.77 10.36 34.94
CA ASN A 180 -32.81 9.38 33.86
C ASN A 180 -32.52 10.01 32.49
N PHE A 181 -33.05 11.21 32.22
CA PHE A 181 -32.72 11.96 31.01
C PHE A 181 -31.22 12.29 30.94
N SER A 182 -30.65 12.85 32.01
CA SER A 182 -29.22 13.16 32.09
C SER A 182 -28.37 11.90 31.89
N ASN A 183 -28.70 10.79 32.56
CA ASN A 183 -27.96 9.54 32.40
C ASN A 183 -28.04 8.98 30.97
N ASN A 184 -29.21 9.06 30.33
CA ASN A 184 -29.39 8.63 28.95
C ASN A 184 -28.61 9.52 27.97
N LEU A 185 -28.64 10.84 28.19
CA LEU A 185 -27.89 11.82 27.40
C LEU A 185 -26.39 11.56 27.52
N THR A 186 -25.86 11.47 28.74
CA THR A 186 -24.44 11.16 28.97
C THR A 186 -24.05 9.85 28.30
N ARG A 187 -24.88 8.81 28.38
CA ARG A 187 -24.60 7.52 27.73
C ARG A 187 -24.58 7.64 26.21
N GLU A 188 -25.57 8.27 25.60
CA GLU A 188 -25.64 8.46 24.14
C GLU A 188 -24.45 9.28 23.63
N LEU A 189 -24.08 10.37 24.32
CA LEU A 189 -22.92 11.19 23.96
C LEU A 189 -21.60 10.42 24.09
N SER A 190 -21.42 9.67 25.18
CA SER A 190 -20.23 8.83 25.37
C SER A 190 -20.12 7.76 24.28
N THR A 191 -21.24 7.13 23.90
CA THR A 191 -21.26 6.14 22.81
C THR A 191 -20.90 6.78 21.48
N THR A 192 -21.46 7.95 21.13
CA THR A 192 -21.09 8.68 19.92
C THR A 192 -19.60 9.02 19.92
N TYR A 193 -19.09 9.63 21.00
CA TYR A 193 -17.69 10.01 21.10
C TYR A 193 -16.76 8.82 20.92
N GLN A 194 -17.08 7.70 21.57
CA GLN A 194 -16.29 6.48 21.45
C GLN A 194 -16.32 5.92 20.02
N ASN A 195 -17.50 5.86 19.38
CA ASN A 195 -17.63 5.37 18.01
C ASN A 195 -16.81 6.21 17.01
N GLU A 196 -16.86 7.54 17.12
CA GLU A 196 -16.11 8.43 16.23
C GLU A 196 -14.60 8.36 16.50
N LYS A 197 -14.21 8.29 17.78
CA LYS A 197 -12.81 8.06 18.14
C LYS A 197 -12.29 6.74 17.57
N ASP A 198 -13.06 5.66 17.67
CA ASP A 198 -12.68 4.34 17.16
C ASP A 198 -12.57 4.34 15.62
N LYS A 199 -13.45 5.08 14.92
CA LYS A 199 -13.34 5.28 13.46
C LYS A 199 -12.04 5.97 13.09
N ILE A 200 -11.72 7.09 13.74
CA ILE A 200 -10.48 7.85 13.51
C ILE A 200 -9.25 6.96 13.78
N GLU A 201 -9.25 6.22 14.89
CA GLU A 201 -8.15 5.30 15.23
C GLU A 201 -7.99 4.19 14.18
N ASN A 202 -9.08 3.62 13.69
CA ASN A 202 -9.04 2.60 12.64
C ASN A 202 -8.56 3.15 11.30
N LEU A 203 -8.89 4.40 10.95
CA LEU A 203 -8.34 5.09 9.78
C LEU A 203 -6.82 5.22 9.87
N PHE A 204 -6.30 5.72 11.00
CA PHE A 204 -4.85 5.83 11.21
C PHE A 204 -4.15 4.48 11.15
N LYS A 205 -4.76 3.43 11.74
CA LYS A 205 -4.23 2.06 11.64
C LYS A 205 -4.16 1.58 10.20
N LEU A 206 -5.20 1.85 9.39
CA LEU A 206 -5.26 1.48 7.98
C LEU A 206 -4.18 2.20 7.17
N ARG A 207 -4.03 3.52 7.34
CA ARG A 207 -2.97 4.29 6.66
C ARG A 207 -1.58 3.78 7.02
N SER A 208 -1.32 3.61 8.32
CA SER A 208 -0.02 3.13 8.80
C SER A 208 0.33 1.73 8.26
N ILE A 209 -0.63 0.79 8.20
CA ILE A 209 -0.35 -0.52 7.62
C ILE A 209 -0.20 -0.47 6.09
N ALA A 210 -0.91 0.44 5.41
CA ALA A 210 -0.76 0.65 3.98
C ALA A 210 0.64 1.18 3.63
N VAL A 211 1.15 2.18 4.35
CA VAL A 211 2.52 2.71 4.20
C VAL A 211 3.54 1.60 4.39
N ARG A 212 3.47 0.86 5.51
CA ARG A 212 4.39 -0.26 5.79
C ARG A 212 4.35 -1.35 4.73
N PHE A 213 3.16 -1.65 4.21
CA PHE A 213 3.00 -2.60 3.12
C PHE A 213 3.68 -2.11 1.84
N LEU A 214 3.45 -0.84 1.48
CA LEU A 214 4.05 -0.23 0.30
C LEU A 214 5.58 -0.14 0.40
N GLU A 215 6.12 0.30 1.54
CA GLU A 215 7.56 0.31 1.81
C GLU A 215 8.18 -1.08 1.64
N ASN A 216 7.51 -2.11 2.16
CA ASN A 216 7.98 -3.50 2.07
C ASN A 216 8.04 -4.00 0.62
N ILE A 217 7.03 -3.71 -0.21
CA ILE A 217 7.02 -4.17 -1.61
C ILE A 217 7.93 -3.31 -2.51
N ILE A 218 8.02 -2.00 -2.27
CA ILE A 218 8.91 -1.07 -2.99
C ILE A 218 10.37 -1.43 -2.69
N GLY A 219 10.73 -1.63 -1.42
CA GLY A 219 12.09 -1.97 -1.01
C GLY A 219 12.60 -3.32 -1.53
N LYS A 220 11.68 -4.17 -2.03
CA LYS A 220 11.97 -5.48 -2.65
C LYS A 220 11.76 -5.49 -4.16
N SER A 221 11.40 -4.35 -4.75
CA SER A 221 11.12 -4.26 -6.18
C SER A 221 12.33 -4.61 -7.03
N VAL A 222 12.09 -5.38 -8.08
CA VAL A 222 13.09 -5.72 -9.10
C VAL A 222 12.49 -5.54 -10.48
N TRP A 223 13.35 -5.20 -11.43
CA TRP A 223 13.00 -4.98 -12.82
C TRP A 223 13.57 -6.08 -13.72
N SER A 224 13.00 -6.26 -14.91
CA SER A 224 13.52 -7.22 -15.89
C SER A 224 14.65 -6.58 -16.68
N LYS A 225 15.88 -7.06 -16.48
CA LYS A 225 17.05 -6.67 -17.28
C LYS A 225 16.91 -7.04 -18.77
N SER A 226 16.07 -8.03 -19.08
CA SER A 226 15.77 -8.44 -20.44
C SER A 226 14.96 -7.39 -21.21
N HIS A 227 14.32 -6.46 -20.50
CA HIS A 227 13.52 -5.36 -21.04
C HIS A 227 13.99 -4.03 -20.43
N TYR A 228 15.29 -3.74 -20.55
CA TYR A 228 15.93 -2.62 -19.85
C TYR A 228 15.32 -1.26 -20.20
N GLU A 229 14.76 -1.12 -21.40
CA GLU A 229 14.07 0.08 -21.89
C GLU A 229 12.83 0.43 -21.06
N SER A 230 12.25 -0.55 -20.37
CA SER A 230 11.07 -0.34 -19.52
C SER A 230 11.41 0.09 -18.09
N ILE A 231 12.67 -0.05 -17.66
CA ILE A 231 13.07 0.09 -16.26
C ILE A 231 12.94 1.53 -15.79
N TRP A 232 13.50 2.47 -16.54
CA TRP A 232 13.46 3.88 -16.18
C TRP A 232 12.05 4.49 -16.29
N PRO A 233 11.27 4.21 -17.36
CA PRO A 233 9.84 4.57 -17.39
C PRO A 233 9.03 3.97 -16.24
N ALA A 234 9.30 2.72 -15.83
CA ALA A 234 8.61 2.11 -14.70
C ALA A 234 8.98 2.79 -13.37
N PHE A 235 10.26 3.10 -13.15
CA PHE A 235 10.73 3.82 -11.96
C PHE A 235 10.04 5.18 -11.82
N THR A 236 10.03 5.99 -12.89
CA THR A 236 9.40 7.32 -12.91
C THR A 236 7.87 7.24 -12.80
N LYS A 237 7.26 6.20 -13.36
CA LYS A 237 5.82 5.96 -13.20
C LYS A 237 5.47 5.59 -11.76
N ILE A 238 6.26 4.76 -11.09
CA ILE A 238 6.02 4.39 -9.69
C ILE A 238 6.13 5.62 -8.79
N SER A 239 7.09 6.52 -8.98
CA SER A 239 7.17 7.76 -8.19
C SER A 239 5.94 8.65 -8.37
N PHE A 240 5.49 8.83 -9.62
CA PHE A 240 4.24 9.56 -9.89
C PHE A 240 3.01 8.90 -9.23
N LEU A 241 2.96 7.57 -9.19
CA LEU A 241 1.88 6.85 -8.52
C LEU A 241 1.94 6.98 -7.00
N ILE A 242 3.13 7.10 -6.40
CA ILE A 242 3.31 7.42 -4.98
C ILE A 242 2.74 8.81 -4.68
N ASP A 243 3.01 9.83 -5.51
CA ASP A 243 2.44 11.18 -5.34
C ASP A 243 0.90 11.17 -5.35
N ASN A 244 0.31 10.28 -6.15
CA ASN A 244 -1.15 10.13 -6.19
C ASN A 244 -1.74 9.63 -4.86
N LEU A 245 -0.97 8.95 -4.01
CA LEU A 245 -1.44 8.53 -2.68
C LEU A 245 -1.73 9.75 -1.80
N TYR A 246 -0.86 10.75 -1.84
CA TYR A 246 -1.05 12.02 -1.14
C TYR A 246 -2.23 12.80 -1.70
N LYS A 247 -2.25 12.97 -3.03
CA LYS A 247 -3.32 13.68 -3.74
C LYS A 247 -4.72 13.10 -3.49
N TYR A 248 -4.81 11.80 -3.26
CA TYR A 248 -6.08 11.12 -2.96
C TYR A 248 -6.33 10.91 -1.47
N GLU A 249 -5.52 11.52 -0.59
CA GLU A 249 -5.64 11.44 0.88
C GLU A 249 -5.61 9.99 1.41
N ILE A 250 -4.97 9.10 0.65
CA ILE A 250 -4.71 7.72 1.08
C ILE A 250 -3.65 7.73 2.17
N ILE A 251 -2.62 8.55 1.97
CA ILE A 251 -1.58 8.92 2.93
C ILE A 251 -1.68 10.44 3.08
N ASP A 252 -1.79 10.93 4.31
CA ASP A 252 -1.97 12.36 4.61
C ASP A 252 -0.71 13.02 5.17
N ASP A 253 0.34 12.25 5.40
CA ASP A 253 1.65 12.73 5.86
C ASP A 253 2.64 12.81 4.68
N GLU A 254 3.22 14.00 4.48
CA GLU A 254 4.22 14.24 3.44
C GLU A 254 5.53 13.49 3.72
N ASP A 255 5.88 13.30 5.00
CA ASP A 255 7.09 12.56 5.40
C ASP A 255 6.97 11.07 5.02
N GLU A 256 5.77 10.50 5.13
CA GLU A 256 5.50 9.11 4.72
C GLU A 256 5.63 8.95 3.19
N ILE A 257 5.23 9.95 2.41
CA ILE A 257 5.38 9.98 0.96
C ILE A 257 6.86 10.08 0.57
N ASP A 258 7.62 10.94 1.26
CA ASP A 258 9.06 11.07 1.05
C ASP A 258 9.80 9.76 1.37
N SER A 259 9.44 9.09 2.47
CA SER A 259 9.98 7.77 2.84
C SER A 259 9.75 6.71 1.75
N LEU A 260 8.56 6.69 1.13
CA LEU A 260 8.25 5.79 0.02
C LEU A 260 9.11 6.10 -1.23
N LYS A 261 9.31 7.39 -1.55
CA LYS A 261 10.19 7.81 -2.65
C LYS A 261 11.64 7.41 -2.40
N TRP A 262 12.14 7.57 -1.17
CA TRP A 262 13.48 7.10 -0.78
C TRP A 262 13.62 5.59 -0.90
N SER A 263 12.61 4.84 -0.46
CA SER A 263 12.57 3.38 -0.62
C SER A 263 12.68 2.98 -2.10
N LEU A 264 12.00 3.70 -3.00
CA LEU A 264 12.08 3.49 -4.44
C LEU A 264 13.48 3.79 -5.00
N VAL A 265 14.07 4.94 -4.64
CA VAL A 265 15.43 5.33 -5.05
C VAL A 265 16.46 4.28 -4.62
N HIS A 266 16.39 3.82 -3.37
CA HIS A 266 17.31 2.81 -2.87
C HIS A 266 17.13 1.45 -3.54
N SER A 267 15.89 1.05 -3.79
CA SER A 267 15.55 -0.19 -4.49
C SER A 267 16.10 -0.18 -5.93
N PHE A 268 15.90 0.92 -6.65
CA PHE A 268 16.44 1.12 -8.00
C PHE A 268 17.97 1.09 -8.04
N CYS A 269 18.63 1.86 -7.15
CA CYS A 269 20.09 1.87 -7.05
C CYS A 269 20.66 0.49 -6.72
N LYS A 270 20.01 -0.26 -5.83
CA LYS A 270 20.39 -1.64 -5.48
C LYS A 270 20.25 -2.57 -6.69
N PHE A 271 19.15 -2.47 -7.43
CA PHE A 271 18.92 -3.27 -8.63
C PHE A 271 20.02 -3.02 -9.68
N ILE A 272 20.29 -1.76 -10.05
CA ILE A 272 21.32 -1.42 -11.04
C ILE A 272 22.70 -1.86 -10.56
N ASP A 273 23.04 -1.69 -9.28
CA ASP A 273 24.33 -2.14 -8.76
C ASP A 273 24.53 -3.65 -8.96
N ILE A 274 23.46 -4.44 -8.93
CA ILE A 274 23.53 -5.89 -9.14
C ILE A 274 23.63 -6.24 -10.63
N VAL A 275 22.78 -5.65 -11.49
CA VAL A 275 22.68 -6.03 -12.91
C VAL A 275 23.55 -5.20 -13.86
N SER A 276 24.30 -4.22 -13.35
CA SER A 276 25.03 -3.21 -14.13
C SER A 276 25.78 -3.71 -15.36
N ILE A 277 26.49 -4.84 -15.23
CA ILE A 277 27.32 -5.41 -16.30
C ILE A 277 26.48 -5.87 -17.50
N GLU A 278 25.22 -6.23 -17.26
CA GLU A 278 24.29 -6.74 -18.26
C GLU A 278 23.52 -5.62 -18.99
N LEU A 279 23.61 -4.38 -18.50
CA LEU A 279 22.90 -3.24 -19.08
C LEU A 279 23.73 -2.57 -20.20
N PRO A 280 23.09 -2.10 -21.29
CA PRO A 280 23.77 -1.34 -22.34
C PRO A 280 24.20 0.06 -21.85
N LEU A 281 25.12 0.71 -22.57
CA LEU A 281 25.59 2.05 -22.16
C LEU A 281 24.50 3.11 -22.39
N ASP A 282 23.74 2.96 -23.46
CA ASP A 282 22.66 3.84 -23.88
C ASP A 282 21.58 3.96 -22.77
N PHE A 283 21.35 2.90 -22.00
CA PHE A 283 20.48 2.92 -20.80
C PHE A 283 20.94 3.97 -19.77
N TYR A 284 22.24 4.07 -19.52
CA TYR A 284 22.78 5.05 -18.57
C TYR A 284 22.74 6.46 -19.12
N GLU A 285 22.97 6.61 -20.43
CA GLU A 285 22.98 7.90 -21.12
C GLU A 285 21.58 8.52 -21.12
N GLU A 286 20.53 7.73 -21.36
CA GLU A 286 19.13 8.17 -21.25
C GLU A 286 18.82 8.77 -19.86
N ILE A 287 19.21 8.07 -18.79
CA ILE A 287 18.94 8.52 -17.43
C ILE A 287 19.77 9.77 -17.10
N GLU A 288 21.05 9.80 -17.49
CA GLU A 288 21.92 10.97 -17.29
C GLU A 288 21.35 12.20 -17.98
N ASP A 289 20.85 12.06 -19.22
CA ASP A 289 20.21 13.15 -19.96
C ASP A 289 18.96 13.66 -19.23
N ASP A 290 18.11 12.77 -18.71
CA ASP A 290 16.94 13.16 -17.90
C ASP A 290 17.31 13.91 -16.62
N LEU A 291 18.37 13.48 -15.93
CA LEU A 291 18.88 14.14 -14.72
C LEU A 291 19.46 15.53 -15.03
N VAL A 292 20.16 15.68 -16.16
CA VAL A 292 20.73 16.96 -16.59
C VAL A 292 19.62 17.92 -17.02
N ASN A 293 18.64 17.41 -17.78
CA ASN A 293 17.52 18.19 -18.30
C ASN A 293 16.41 18.45 -17.28
N LYS A 294 16.50 17.87 -16.07
CA LYS A 294 15.54 18.03 -14.97
C LYS A 294 14.12 17.60 -15.39
N THR A 295 14.02 16.51 -16.15
CA THR A 295 12.73 16.03 -16.69
C THR A 295 11.88 15.32 -15.63
N ILE A 296 12.49 14.90 -14.52
CA ILE A 296 11.85 14.10 -13.47
C ILE A 296 11.57 14.96 -12.23
N PRO A 297 10.32 15.39 -11.98
CA PRO A 297 10.01 16.40 -10.97
C PRO A 297 10.42 16.02 -9.55
N PHE A 298 10.14 14.78 -9.12
CA PHE A 298 10.40 14.35 -7.74
C PHE A 298 11.90 14.30 -7.37
N LEU A 299 12.79 14.33 -8.37
CA LEU A 299 14.24 14.39 -8.15
C LEU A 299 14.75 15.82 -7.96
N GLU A 300 13.93 16.82 -8.28
CA GLU A 300 14.23 18.24 -8.08
C GLU A 300 13.60 18.81 -6.81
N GLU A 301 12.81 18.01 -6.08
CA GLU A 301 12.25 18.37 -4.79
C GLU A 301 13.34 18.62 -3.74
N GLU A 302 13.12 19.59 -2.84
CA GLU A 302 14.00 19.80 -1.70
C GLU A 302 13.83 18.66 -0.69
N GLU A 303 14.94 18.23 -0.09
CA GLU A 303 14.89 17.20 0.94
C GLU A 303 14.37 17.79 2.26
N GLN A 304 13.51 17.05 2.96
CA GLN A 304 12.92 17.49 4.23
C GLN A 304 13.99 17.63 5.33
N ASP A 305 14.98 16.73 5.34
CA ASP A 305 16.08 16.77 6.30
C ASP A 305 17.21 17.70 5.84
N ALA A 306 17.68 18.57 6.73
CA ALA A 306 18.82 19.42 6.44
C ALA A 306 20.12 18.59 6.29
N PHE A 307 20.96 19.01 5.35
CA PHE A 307 22.30 18.44 5.09
C PHE A 307 22.33 16.98 4.63
N ILE A 308 21.19 16.39 4.26
CA ILE A 308 21.19 15.08 3.62
C ILE A 308 21.48 15.20 2.13
N LYS A 309 21.95 14.10 1.57
CA LYS A 309 22.19 13.99 0.15
C LYS A 309 20.86 13.87 -0.58
N THR A 310 20.71 14.56 -1.71
CA THR A 310 19.45 14.52 -2.46
C THR A 310 19.23 13.18 -3.17
N LYS A 311 17.97 12.84 -3.47
CA LYS A 311 17.59 11.67 -4.28
C LYS A 311 18.28 11.69 -5.63
N LYS A 312 18.30 12.84 -6.31
CA LYS A 312 19.02 13.08 -7.58
C LYS A 312 20.51 12.77 -7.47
N THR A 313 21.18 13.29 -6.44
CA THR A 313 22.62 13.03 -6.22
C THR A 313 22.87 11.56 -5.93
N THR A 314 21.94 10.89 -5.22
CA THR A 314 22.01 9.46 -4.91
C THR A 314 21.95 8.60 -6.17
N ILE A 315 21.02 8.90 -7.07
CA ILE A 315 20.93 8.23 -8.38
C ILE A 315 22.18 8.53 -9.22
N GLY A 316 22.59 9.80 -9.33
CA GLY A 316 23.75 10.19 -10.15
C GLY A 316 25.03 9.46 -9.75
N GLU A 317 25.32 9.35 -8.45
CA GLU A 317 26.47 8.57 -7.98
C GLU A 317 26.33 7.06 -8.24
N CYS A 318 25.12 6.52 -8.12
CA CYS A 318 24.86 5.12 -8.44
C CYS A 318 25.13 4.83 -9.93
N LEU A 319 24.66 5.68 -10.83
CA LEU A 319 24.88 5.58 -12.27
C LEU A 319 26.36 5.69 -12.60
N LEU A 320 27.06 6.69 -12.06
CA LEU A 320 28.51 6.85 -12.30
C LEU A 320 29.29 5.60 -11.91
N LYS A 321 29.02 5.06 -10.71
CA LYS A 321 29.67 3.84 -10.20
C LYS A 321 29.39 2.64 -11.11
N THR A 322 28.13 2.44 -11.50
CA THR A 322 27.69 1.26 -12.24
C THR A 322 28.07 1.31 -13.71
N LYS A 323 27.91 2.47 -14.37
CA LYS A 323 28.41 2.75 -15.72
C LYS A 323 29.92 2.53 -15.82
N SER A 324 30.70 3.01 -14.85
CA SER A 324 32.15 2.78 -14.79
C SER A 324 32.50 1.28 -14.74
N ARG A 325 31.74 0.50 -13.97
CA ARG A 325 31.90 -0.97 -13.92
C ARG A 325 31.60 -1.62 -15.27
N THR A 326 30.51 -1.22 -15.92
CA THR A 326 30.12 -1.72 -17.25
C THR A 326 31.17 -1.40 -18.31
N ILE A 327 31.72 -0.19 -18.31
CA ILE A 327 32.82 0.21 -19.20
C ILE A 327 34.08 -0.62 -18.93
N GLY A 328 34.45 -0.79 -17.66
CA GLY A 328 35.59 -1.60 -17.25
C GLY A 328 35.47 -3.05 -17.71
N TYR A 329 34.30 -3.66 -17.52
CA TYR A 329 34.01 -5.02 -17.98
C TYR A 329 34.11 -5.14 -19.51
N LYS A 330 33.44 -4.23 -20.25
CA LYS A 330 33.45 -4.25 -21.73
C LYS A 330 34.84 -4.02 -22.33
N LYS A 331 35.66 -3.16 -21.71
CA LYS A 331 37.00 -2.81 -22.25
C LYS A 331 38.10 -3.76 -21.83
N MET A 332 38.07 -4.25 -20.59
CA MET A 332 39.20 -4.99 -20.01
C MET A 332 38.90 -6.47 -19.78
N GLY A 333 37.65 -6.91 -19.93
CA GLY A 333 37.26 -8.30 -19.62
C GLY A 333 37.50 -8.68 -18.15
N ILE A 334 37.71 -7.70 -17.27
CA ILE A 334 37.99 -7.97 -15.85
C ILE A 334 36.69 -8.43 -15.21
N ILE A 335 36.73 -9.66 -14.71
CA ILE A 335 35.65 -10.35 -14.00
C ILE A 335 35.29 -9.56 -12.73
N SER A 336 33.98 -9.44 -12.51
CA SER A 336 33.26 -8.93 -11.35
C SER A 336 33.86 -9.30 -9.99
#